data_AF-O34143-F1
#
_entry.id   AF-O34143-F1
#
_cell.length_a   1.000
_cell.length_b   1.000
_cell.length_c   1.000
_cell.angle_alpha   90.00
_cell.angle_beta   90.00
_cell.angle_gamma   90.00
#
_symmetry.space_group_name_H-M   'P 1'
#
loop_
_entity.id
_entity.type
_entity.pdbx_description
1 polymer ?
#
loop_
_entity_poly.entity_id
_entity_poly.type
_entity_poly.pdbx_seq_one_letter_code
_entity_poly.pdbx_strand_id
1 'polypeptide(L)'
;MRKKLTALVLSALPLAAVADVSLYGEIKAGVEGRNYQLQLTEKPSSTKAKTGNKVEVTKAKSRIRTRISDFGSFIGFKGSEDLGDGLKAVWQL
;
A
#
# COMPACT_ATOMS: atom_id res chain seq x y z
N MET A 1 -27.89 -45.70 29.95
CA MET A 1 -26.45 -45.52 29.61
C MET A 1 -26.29 -45.31 28.10
N ARG A 2 -26.31 -44.07 27.57
CA ARG A 2 -26.07 -43.75 26.13
C ARG A 2 -25.49 -42.34 25.89
N LYS A 3 -24.69 -41.81 26.83
CA LYS A 3 -24.15 -40.44 26.74
C LYS A 3 -22.67 -40.37 26.34
N LYS A 4 -21.99 -41.52 26.34
CA LYS A 4 -20.56 -41.63 26.01
C LYS A 4 -20.29 -41.87 24.52
N LEU A 5 -21.31 -42.19 23.73
CA LEU A 5 -21.15 -42.49 22.29
C LEU A 5 -21.14 -41.22 21.43
N THR A 6 -21.92 -40.19 21.79
CA THR A 6 -22.03 -38.94 21.02
C THR A 6 -20.77 -38.06 21.10
N ALA A 7 -20.05 -38.09 22.22
CA ALA A 7 -18.80 -37.35 22.38
C ALA A 7 -17.66 -37.92 21.51
N LEU A 8 -17.61 -39.25 21.33
CA LEU A 8 -16.59 -39.93 20.51
C LEU A 8 -16.72 -39.57 19.01
N VAL A 9 -17.95 -39.33 18.55
CA VAL A 9 -18.22 -38.97 17.15
C VAL A 9 -17.81 -37.52 16.85
N LEU A 10 -18.01 -36.58 17.78
CA LEU A 10 -17.51 -35.20 17.58
C LEU A 10 -15.98 -35.10 17.59
N SER A 11 -15.27 -35.95 18.35
CA SER A 11 -13.81 -35.99 18.33
C SER A 11 -13.20 -36.64 17.07
N ALA A 12 -14.03 -37.32 16.28
CA ALA A 12 -13.61 -38.01 15.05
C ALA A 12 -13.89 -37.20 13.78
N LEU A 13 -14.54 -36.03 13.87
CA LEU A 13 -14.61 -35.12 12.74
C LEU A 13 -13.24 -34.47 12.55
N PRO A 14 -12.55 -34.70 11.41
CA PRO A 14 -11.44 -33.85 11.03
C PRO A 14 -12.03 -32.46 10.77
N LEU A 15 -11.90 -31.53 11.72
CA LEU A 15 -12.18 -30.09 11.53
C LEU A 15 -11.09 -29.41 10.67
N ALA A 16 -10.27 -30.20 9.99
CA ALA A 16 -9.22 -29.72 9.12
C ALA A 16 -9.71 -29.74 7.67
N ALA A 17 -10.70 -28.90 7.36
CA ALA A 17 -10.67 -28.25 6.06
C ALA A 17 -9.47 -27.30 6.10
N VAL A 18 -8.27 -27.84 5.81
CA VAL A 18 -7.10 -27.02 5.54
C VAL A 18 -7.39 -26.43 4.17
N ALA A 19 -8.12 -25.30 4.15
CA ALA A 19 -8.26 -24.52 2.93
C ALA A 19 -6.85 -24.29 2.38
N ASP A 20 -6.69 -24.50 1.08
CA ASP A 20 -5.40 -24.21 0.45
C ASP A 20 -5.23 -22.70 0.47
N VAL A 21 -4.40 -22.19 1.39
CA VAL A 21 -4.12 -20.76 1.56
C VAL A 21 -2.71 -20.46 1.10
N SER A 22 -2.62 -19.62 0.09
CA SER A 22 -1.37 -19.11 -0.46
C SER A 22 -1.16 -17.66 -0.05
N LEU A 23 0.00 -17.38 0.54
CA LEU A 23 0.52 -16.03 0.68
C LEU A 23 1.16 -15.59 -0.63
N TYR A 24 0.80 -14.40 -1.12
CA TYR A 24 1.38 -13.82 -2.32
C TYR A 24 1.60 -12.31 -2.14
N GLY A 25 2.33 -11.72 -3.08
CA GLY A 25 2.63 -10.29 -3.05
C GLY A 25 3.75 -9.94 -4.01
N GLU A 26 4.00 -8.65 -4.15
CA GLU A 26 5.08 -8.13 -4.96
C GLU A 26 5.73 -6.95 -4.24
N ILE A 27 7.06 -6.93 -4.20
CA ILE A 27 7.83 -5.84 -3.61
C ILE A 27 8.37 -4.96 -4.74
N LYS A 28 7.98 -3.69 -4.75
CA LYS A 28 8.36 -2.70 -5.75
C LYS A 28 8.94 -1.49 -5.07
N ALA A 29 10.23 -1.25 -5.27
CA ALA A 29 10.91 -0.08 -4.75
C ALA A 29 11.86 0.49 -5.80
N GLY A 30 12.12 1.79 -5.71
CA GLY A 30 13.11 2.42 -6.56
C GLY A 30 13.46 3.83 -6.13
N VAL A 31 14.31 4.46 -6.93
CA VAL A 31 14.76 5.83 -6.71
C VAL A 31 14.02 6.76 -7.66
N GLU A 32 13.33 7.75 -7.11
CA GLU A 32 12.62 8.76 -7.88
C GLU A 32 13.31 10.11 -7.74
N GLY A 33 13.61 10.75 -8.87
CA GLY A 33 14.08 12.14 -8.94
C GLY A 33 13.01 13.05 -9.52
N ARG A 34 12.44 13.95 -8.70
CA ARG A 34 11.45 14.92 -9.16
C ARG A 34 12.02 16.33 -9.21
N ASN A 35 11.82 17.01 -10.34
CA ASN A 35 12.07 18.44 -10.47
C ASN A 35 10.97 19.22 -9.77
N TYR A 36 11.33 19.98 -8.74
CA TYR A 36 10.43 20.97 -8.13
C TYR A 36 10.91 22.37 -8.51
N GLN A 37 10.04 23.12 -9.18
CA GLN A 37 10.23 24.56 -9.37
C GLN A 37 9.65 25.28 -8.16
N LEU A 38 10.52 25.82 -7.31
CA LEU A 38 10.11 26.69 -6.22
C LEU A 38 10.22 28.13 -6.71
N GLN A 39 9.10 28.86 -6.67
CA GLN A 39 9.11 30.30 -6.82
C GLN A 39 9.63 30.91 -5.53
N LEU A 40 10.85 31.43 -5.57
CA LEU A 40 11.42 32.16 -4.43
C LEU A 40 11.08 33.63 -4.61
N THR A 41 10.37 34.16 -3.63
CA THR A 41 10.24 35.59 -3.45
C THR A 41 11.51 36.12 -2.79
N GLU A 42 12.29 36.94 -3.49
CA GLU A 42 13.42 37.65 -2.86
C GLU A 42 12.90 38.93 -2.18
N LYS A 43 13.46 39.26 -1.00
CA LYS A 43 13.20 40.55 -0.36
C LYS A 43 13.84 41.63 -1.26
N PRO A 44 13.14 42.72 -1.62
CA PRO A 44 13.68 43.72 -2.53
C PRO A 44 15.02 44.24 -1.97
N SER A 45 16.09 44.10 -2.75
CA SER A 45 17.36 44.72 -2.45
C SER A 45 17.16 46.23 -2.44
N SER A 46 17.59 46.87 -1.35
CA SER A 46 17.47 48.30 -1.14
C SER A 46 18.30 49.09 -2.15
N THR A 47 17.84 49.22 -3.39
CA THR A 47 18.33 50.25 -4.31
C THR A 47 17.29 50.49 -5.41
N LYS A 48 16.57 51.60 -5.25
CA LYS A 48 15.52 52.18 -6.11
C LYS A 48 14.10 51.71 -5.78
N ALA A 49 13.48 52.50 -4.91
CA ALA A 49 12.05 52.51 -4.65
C ALA A 49 11.24 52.50 -5.95
N LYS A 50 10.45 51.44 -6.14
CA LYS A 50 9.26 51.47 -6.98
C LYS A 50 8.05 51.49 -6.04
N THR A 51 7.24 52.52 -6.18
CA THR A 51 5.93 52.68 -5.56
C THR A 51 5.06 51.44 -5.80
N GLY A 52 4.65 50.80 -4.71
CA GLY A 52 3.65 49.73 -4.69
C GLY A 52 4.15 48.48 -3.96
N ASN A 53 3.37 48.02 -2.96
CA ASN A 53 3.54 46.76 -2.23
C ASN A 53 3.37 45.52 -3.14
N LYS A 54 4.18 45.41 -4.20
CA LYS A 54 4.16 44.28 -5.10
C LYS A 54 5.45 43.48 -4.90
N VAL A 55 5.29 42.36 -4.22
CA VAL A 55 6.32 41.35 -4.04
C VAL A 55 6.57 40.69 -5.41
N GLU A 56 7.68 40.98 -6.07
CA GLU A 56 8.04 40.35 -7.36
C GLU A 56 8.76 39.01 -7.12
N VAL A 57 8.23 37.95 -7.74
CA VAL A 57 8.91 36.63 -7.80
C VAL A 57 10.00 36.74 -8.87
N THR A 58 11.24 36.98 -8.46
CA THR A 58 12.37 37.20 -9.40
C THR A 58 13.15 35.96 -9.76
N LYS A 59 13.01 34.82 -9.04
CA LYS A 59 13.72 33.58 -9.38
C LYS A 59 12.86 32.32 -9.21
N ALA A 60 12.73 31.57 -10.30
CA ALA A 60 12.33 30.16 -10.24
C ALA A 60 13.59 29.32 -9.98
N LYS A 61 13.74 28.77 -8.77
CA LYS A 61 14.83 27.83 -8.47
C LYS A 61 14.33 26.41 -8.69
N SER A 62 14.89 25.74 -9.69
CA SER A 62 14.69 24.30 -9.86
C SER A 62 15.56 23.55 -8.85
N ARG A 63 14.97 22.64 -8.08
CA ARG A 63 15.68 21.66 -7.25
C ARG A 63 15.21 20.27 -7.64
N ILE A 64 16.15 19.38 -7.93
CA ILE A 64 15.87 17.94 -8.03
C ILE A 64 15.83 17.39 -6.62
N ARG A 65 14.72 16.74 -6.27
CA ARG A 65 14.60 15.99 -5.02
C ARG A 65 14.59 14.50 -5.35
N THR A 66 15.68 13.84 -4.99
CA THR A 66 15.84 12.39 -5.11
C THR A 66 15.40 11.70 -3.82
N ARG A 67 14.59 10.65 -3.92
CA ARG A 67 14.14 9.84 -2.78
C ARG A 67 14.05 8.37 -3.15
N ILE A 68 14.13 7.50 -2.15
CA ILE A 68 13.71 6.11 -2.26
C ILE A 68 12.20 6.09 -2.02
N SER A 69 11.47 5.44 -2.90
CA SER A 69 10.01 5.39 -2.88
C SER A 69 9.54 3.95 -3.03
N ASP A 70 8.43 3.62 -2.35
CA ASP A 70 7.64 2.43 -2.64
C ASP A 70 6.80 2.66 -3.91
N PHE A 71 6.77 1.67 -4.80
CA PHE A 71 6.09 1.73 -6.09
C PHE A 71 4.80 0.90 -6.09
N GLY A 72 4.13 0.80 -4.95
CA GLY A 72 2.93 -0.01 -4.80
C GLY A 72 3.28 -1.46 -4.49
N SER A 73 4.14 -1.68 -3.50
CA SER A 73 4.29 -3.02 -2.94
C SER A 73 2.98 -3.45 -2.31
N PHE A 74 2.64 -4.72 -2.44
CA PHE A 74 1.46 -5.29 -1.81
C PHE A 74 1.70 -6.72 -1.36
N ILE A 75 0.88 -7.13 -0.41
CA ILE A 75 0.82 -8.48 0.13
C ILE A 75 -0.64 -8.88 0.15
N GLY A 76 -0.91 -10.15 -0.14
CA GLY A 76 -2.26 -10.68 -0.17
C GLY A 76 -2.30 -12.15 0.18
N PHE A 77 -3.49 -12.59 0.56
CA PHE A 77 -3.79 -13.98 0.82
C PHE A 77 -4.87 -14.42 -0.14
N LYS A 78 -4.69 -15.59 -0.75
CA LYS A 78 -5.74 -16.21 -1.55
C LYS A 78 -5.91 -17.64 -1.10
N GLY A 79 -7.13 -18.14 -1.22
CA GLY A 79 -7.36 -19.54 -0.96
C GLY A 79 -8.56 -20.11 -1.66
N SER A 80 -8.61 -21.44 -1.65
CA SER A 80 -9.77 -22.18 -2.14
C SER A 80 -10.08 -23.37 -1.24
N GLU A 81 -11.37 -23.67 -1.11
CA GLU A 81 -11.87 -24.81 -0.36
C GLU A 81 -12.84 -25.59 -1.25
N ASP A 82 -12.66 -26.90 -1.31
CA ASP A 82 -13.55 -27.79 -2.04
C ASP A 82 -14.80 -28.06 -1.19
N LEU A 83 -15.98 -27.76 -1.76
CA LEU A 83 -17.27 -27.93 -1.11
C LEU A 83 -17.98 -29.22 -1.55
N GLY A 84 -17.34 -30.04 -2.39
CA GLY A 84 -17.91 -31.28 -2.95
C GLY A 84 -18.57 -31.07 -4.31
N ASP A 85 -18.79 -32.17 -5.05
CA ASP A 85 -19.44 -32.19 -6.37
C ASP A 85 -18.83 -31.22 -7.40
N GLY A 86 -17.53 -30.91 -7.26
CA GLY A 86 -16.80 -29.98 -8.12
C GLY A 86 -17.03 -28.50 -7.80
N LEU A 87 -17.78 -28.18 -6.74
CA LEU A 87 -17.99 -26.81 -6.26
C LEU A 87 -16.81 -26.38 -5.38
N LYS A 88 -16.34 -25.14 -5.56
CA LYS A 88 -15.26 -24.57 -4.74
C LYS A 88 -15.63 -23.18 -4.23
N ALA A 89 -15.36 -22.94 -2.95
CA ALA A 89 -15.27 -21.58 -2.42
C ALA A 89 -13.90 -20.99 -2.76
N VAL A 90 -13.86 -19.74 -3.19
CA VAL A 90 -12.63 -19.00 -3.47
C VAL A 90 -12.70 -17.63 -2.79
N TRP A 91 -11.58 -17.18 -2.23
CA TRP A 91 -11.50 -15.88 -1.58
C TRP A 91 -10.12 -15.25 -1.72
N GLN A 92 -10.07 -13.93 -1.62
CA GLN A 92 -8.84 -13.14 -1.70
C GLN A 92 -8.93 -11.92 -0.76
N LEU A 93 -7.83 -11.59 -0.12
CA LEU A 93 -7.64 -10.39 0.71
C LEU A 93 -6.36 -9.66 0.29
#